data_AF-G7E703-F1
#
_entry.id   AF-G7E703-F1
#
_cell.length_a   1.000
_cell.length_b   1.000
_cell.length_c   1.000
_cell.angle_alpha   90.00
_cell.angle_beta   90.00
_cell.angle_gamma   90.00
#
_symmetry.space_group_name_H-M   'P 1'
#
loop_
_entity.id
_entity.type
_entity.pdbx_description
1 polymer ?
#
loop_
_entity_poly.entity_id
_entity_poly.type
_entity_poly.pdbx_seq_one_letter_code
_entity_poly.pdbx_strand_id
1 'polypeptide(L)'
;MDDASPPIARLKHSITVDRSLLKDVASVLLHSILFLRCFGNTHPRTIDLLGLSFSAIQDAELEAVVQAKAQSISRAAEQHHLGPSLGRQASHPALQTLRVNLAFNERTTIKVWYGSKEADVPFERWSIELSIETGLTERERNKIEAKTRRDLRQFIFKSVTFAQTGRERLPAIKSSDLVCYPWSMSLASAEGPLDDTPSDKTAAIDEGPGRRAGMLSGAMW
;
A
#
# COMPACT_ATOMS: atom_id res chain seq x y z
N MET A 1 -1.46 33.51 -12.57
CA MET A 1 -0.46 32.85 -11.72
C MET A 1 -0.95 31.44 -11.56
N ASP A 2 -0.28 30.48 -12.21
CA ASP A 2 -0.66 29.08 -12.19
C ASP A 2 -0.57 28.55 -10.75
N ASP A 3 -1.73 28.40 -10.12
CA ASP A 3 -1.93 27.75 -8.82
C ASP A 3 -1.81 26.22 -9.01
N ALA A 4 -0.69 25.78 -9.57
CA ALA A 4 -0.39 24.37 -9.70
C ALA A 4 0.01 23.85 -8.32
N SER A 5 -0.88 23.06 -7.70
CA SER A 5 -0.56 22.32 -6.47
C SER A 5 0.80 21.63 -6.63
N PRO A 6 1.68 21.69 -5.63
CA PRO A 6 3.00 21.09 -5.72
C PRO A 6 2.90 19.60 -6.09
N PRO A 7 3.87 19.06 -6.86
CA PRO A 7 3.84 17.67 -7.28
C PRO A 7 3.86 16.75 -6.06
N ILE A 8 2.93 15.79 -6.05
CA ILE A 8 2.77 14.82 -4.96
C ILE A 8 4.03 13.95 -4.86
N ALA A 9 4.58 13.84 -3.65
CA ALA A 9 5.76 13.02 -3.40
C ALA A 9 5.47 11.55 -3.74
N ARG A 10 6.38 10.88 -4.45
CA ARG A 10 6.14 9.51 -4.92
C ARG A 10 7.37 8.61 -4.82
N LEU A 11 7.18 7.42 -4.28
CA LEU A 11 8.13 6.32 -4.37
C LEU A 11 7.62 5.26 -5.34
N LYS A 12 8.50 4.82 -6.25
CA LYS A 12 8.27 3.76 -7.24
C LYS A 12 9.31 2.66 -7.00
N HIS A 13 8.87 1.41 -6.84
CA HIS A 13 9.79 0.26 -6.65
C HIS A 13 9.20 -1.04 -7.20
N SER A 14 10.05 -1.93 -7.69
CA SER A 14 9.63 -3.23 -8.24
C SER A 14 10.23 -4.36 -7.41
N ILE A 15 9.45 -5.40 -7.17
CA ILE A 15 9.82 -6.57 -6.38
C ILE A 15 9.38 -7.81 -7.14
N THR A 16 10.30 -8.75 -7.33
CA THR A 16 9.93 -10.10 -7.76
C THR A 16 9.66 -10.98 -6.56
N VAL A 17 8.60 -11.78 -6.62
CA VAL A 17 8.15 -12.59 -5.50
C VAL A 17 7.59 -13.91 -5.98
N ASP A 18 7.94 -14.99 -5.27
CA ASP A 18 7.29 -16.27 -5.48
C ASP A 18 5.85 -16.21 -4.96
N ARG A 19 4.90 -16.77 -5.72
CA ARG A 19 3.49 -16.76 -5.37
C ARG A 19 3.21 -17.27 -3.96
N SER A 20 3.96 -18.25 -3.47
CA SER A 20 3.79 -18.79 -2.11
C SER A 20 4.14 -17.78 -1.00
N LEU A 21 4.99 -16.80 -1.29
CA LEU A 21 5.43 -15.76 -0.36
C LEU A 21 4.70 -14.42 -0.54
N LEU A 22 3.82 -14.32 -1.54
CA LEU A 22 3.20 -13.05 -1.94
C LEU A 22 2.47 -12.35 -0.78
N LYS A 23 1.70 -13.10 0.01
CA LYS A 23 0.95 -12.55 1.14
C LYS A 23 1.90 -11.99 2.21
N ASP A 24 2.95 -12.73 2.56
CA ASP A 24 3.89 -12.33 3.60
C ASP A 24 4.72 -11.12 3.16
N VAL A 25 5.18 -11.12 1.90
CA VAL A 25 5.86 -9.99 1.27
C VAL A 25 4.95 -8.76 1.26
N ALA A 26 3.70 -8.88 0.85
CA ALA A 26 2.74 -7.77 0.87
C ALA A 26 2.52 -7.22 2.28
N SER A 27 2.40 -8.10 3.29
CA SER A 27 2.24 -7.71 4.70
C SER A 27 3.44 -6.89 5.19
N VAL A 28 4.67 -7.36 4.99
CA VAL A 28 5.86 -6.62 5.48
C VAL A 28 6.06 -5.28 4.76
N LEU A 29 5.69 -5.19 3.48
CA LEU A 29 5.72 -3.93 2.73
C LEU A 29 4.75 -2.90 3.32
N LEU A 30 3.51 -3.31 3.58
CA LEU A 30 2.50 -2.45 4.18
C LEU A 30 2.90 -2.02 5.59
N HIS A 31 3.35 -2.96 6.44
CA HIS A 31 3.85 -2.62 7.77
C HIS A 31 4.98 -1.61 7.73
N SER A 32 5.97 -1.82 6.85
CA SER A 32 7.13 -0.93 6.75
C SER A 32 6.74 0.47 6.31
N ILE A 33 5.82 0.60 5.35
CA ILE A 33 5.33 1.90 4.88
C ILE A 33 4.55 2.62 5.99
N LEU A 34 3.62 1.92 6.63
CA LEU A 34 2.76 2.49 7.67
C LEU A 34 3.57 2.90 8.91
N PHE A 35 4.60 2.13 9.27
CA PHE A 35 5.53 2.47 10.34
C PHE A 35 6.27 3.80 10.07
N LEU A 36 6.57 4.13 8.81
CA LEU A 36 7.24 5.39 8.46
C LEU A 36 6.31 6.63 8.53
N ARG A 37 5.01 6.41 8.74
CA ARG A 37 3.96 7.45 8.73
C ARG A 37 3.01 7.37 9.93
N CYS A 38 3.42 6.65 10.97
CA CYS A 38 2.68 6.58 12.22
C CYS A 38 3.00 7.73 13.17
N PHE A 39 2.08 7.99 14.10
CA PHE A 39 2.20 9.00 15.13
C PHE A 39 1.86 8.45 16.51
N GLY A 40 2.15 9.25 17.52
CA GLY A 40 1.77 8.96 18.90
C GLY A 40 2.65 7.89 19.53
N ASN A 41 2.19 7.40 20.69
CA ASN A 41 2.89 6.38 21.47
C ASN A 41 2.58 4.99 20.90
N THR A 42 3.11 4.69 19.72
CA THR A 42 3.08 3.35 19.15
C THR A 42 4.22 2.51 19.72
N HIS A 43 3.95 1.23 19.95
CA HIS A 43 4.99 0.27 20.33
C HIS A 43 5.57 -0.36 19.05
N PRO A 44 6.87 -0.18 18.77
CA PRO A 44 7.49 -0.82 17.62
C PRO A 44 7.59 -2.32 17.85
N ARG A 45 7.39 -3.10 16.79
CA ARG A 45 7.71 -4.53 16.73
C ARG A 45 8.49 -4.85 15.47
N THR A 46 9.18 -5.98 15.47
CA THR A 46 9.94 -6.48 14.33
C THR A 46 9.24 -7.68 13.71
N ILE A 47 9.22 -7.73 12.38
CA ILE A 47 8.77 -8.89 11.59
C ILE A 47 9.97 -9.39 10.78
N ASP A 48 10.28 -10.68 10.88
CA ASP A 48 11.37 -11.28 10.11
C ASP A 48 10.82 -12.01 8.88
N LEU A 49 11.38 -11.72 7.71
CA LEU A 49 11.05 -12.38 6.46
C LEU A 49 12.29 -12.48 5.56
N LEU A 50 12.60 -13.70 5.07
CA LEU A 50 13.77 -13.98 4.22
C LEU A 50 15.11 -13.52 4.82
N GLY A 51 15.24 -13.61 6.15
CA GLY A 51 16.43 -13.16 6.89
C GLY A 51 16.61 -11.64 6.92
N LEU A 52 15.56 -10.88 6.63
CA LEU A 52 15.49 -9.43 6.79
C LEU A 52 14.49 -9.09 7.90
N SER A 53 14.79 -8.04 8.66
CA SER A 53 13.95 -7.54 9.73
C SER A 53 13.24 -6.25 9.30
N PHE A 54 11.92 -6.23 9.42
CA PHE A 54 11.04 -5.12 9.05
C PHE A 54 10.42 -4.49 10.29
N SER A 55 10.29 -3.17 10.29
CA SER A 55 9.62 -2.44 11.36
C SER A 55 8.10 -2.46 11.16
N ALA A 56 7.37 -2.73 12.22
CA ALA A 56 5.93 -2.73 12.26
C ALA A 56 5.43 -2.09 13.57
N ILE A 57 4.13 -1.80 13.61
CA ILE A 57 3.48 -1.27 14.79
C ILE A 57 2.78 -2.42 15.50
N GLN A 58 2.89 -2.46 16.83
CA GLN A 58 2.13 -3.38 17.68
C GLN A 58 0.74 -2.79 17.95
N ASP A 59 -0.15 -2.93 16.98
CA ASP A 59 -1.55 -2.50 17.07
C ASP A 59 -2.44 -3.55 16.37
N ALA A 60 -3.45 -4.06 17.09
CA ALA A 60 -4.26 -5.19 16.64
C ALA A 60 -5.22 -4.82 15.50
N GLU A 61 -5.72 -3.58 15.50
CA GLU A 61 -6.63 -3.09 14.47
C GLU A 61 -5.87 -2.87 13.16
N LEU A 62 -4.71 -2.22 13.24
CA LEU A 62 -3.81 -2.07 12.11
C LEU A 62 -3.35 -3.41 11.55
N GLU A 63 -3.03 -4.37 12.43
CA GLU A 63 -2.66 -5.73 12.02
C GLU A 63 -3.78 -6.36 11.19
N ALA A 64 -5.02 -6.33 11.67
CA ALA A 64 -6.17 -6.88 10.96
C ALA A 64 -6.35 -6.23 9.59
N VAL A 65 -6.21 -4.90 9.50
CA VAL A 65 -6.28 -4.17 8.23
C VAL A 65 -5.16 -4.58 7.27
N VAL A 66 -3.91 -4.64 7.75
CA VAL A 66 -2.77 -5.06 6.92
C VAL A 66 -2.97 -6.50 6.42
N GLN A 67 -3.39 -7.42 7.28
CA GLN A 67 -3.64 -8.81 6.90
C GLN A 67 -4.76 -8.92 5.85
N ALA A 68 -5.84 -8.16 6.00
CA ALA A 68 -6.94 -8.12 5.03
C ALA A 68 -6.48 -7.58 3.66
N LYS A 69 -5.68 -6.51 3.64
CA LYS A 69 -5.13 -5.94 2.40
C LYS A 69 -4.10 -6.85 1.73
N ALA A 70 -3.21 -7.49 2.51
CA ALA A 70 -2.27 -8.49 2.01
C ALA A 70 -3.01 -9.71 1.42
N GLN A 71 -4.10 -10.15 2.05
CA GLN A 71 -4.95 -11.20 1.51
C GLN A 71 -5.65 -10.76 0.21
N SER A 72 -6.11 -9.51 0.12
CA SER A 72 -6.68 -8.95 -1.12
C SER A 72 -5.67 -8.95 -2.27
N ILE A 73 -4.40 -8.66 -2.00
CA ILE A 73 -3.30 -8.73 -2.98
C ILE A 73 -3.11 -10.17 -3.49
N SER A 74 -3.08 -11.16 -2.58
CA SER A 74 -2.99 -12.58 -2.94
C SER A 74 -4.16 -13.03 -3.81
N ARG A 75 -5.40 -12.68 -3.42
CA ARG A 75 -6.61 -13.04 -4.18
C ARG A 75 -6.64 -12.42 -5.56
N ALA A 76 -6.22 -11.15 -5.70
CA ALA A 76 -6.11 -10.50 -6.99
C ALA A 76 -5.12 -11.25 -7.90
N ALA A 77 -4.00 -11.72 -7.35
CA ALA A 77 -3.05 -12.54 -8.09
C ALA A 77 -3.68 -13.88 -8.55
N GLU A 78 -4.48 -14.53 -7.72
CA GLU A 78 -5.15 -15.78 -8.08
C GLU A 78 -6.19 -15.58 -9.20
N GLN A 79 -7.00 -14.52 -9.13
CA GLN A 79 -8.04 -14.24 -10.14
C GLN A 79 -7.47 -13.95 -11.53
N HIS A 80 -6.39 -13.18 -11.59
CA HIS A 80 -5.71 -12.85 -12.84
C HIS A 80 -4.88 -14.02 -13.41
N HIS A 81 -4.60 -15.06 -12.61
CA HIS A 81 -4.03 -16.31 -13.10
C HIS A 81 -5.04 -17.17 -13.88
N LEU A 82 -6.35 -16.95 -13.64
CA LEU A 82 -7.46 -17.73 -14.21
C LEU A 82 -8.16 -17.04 -15.40
N GLY A 83 -7.62 -15.92 -15.92
CA GLY A 83 -8.15 -15.27 -17.12
C GLY A 83 -8.18 -16.24 -18.31
N PRO A 84 -9.15 -16.09 -19.25
CA PRO A 84 -9.37 -17.07 -20.31
C PRO A 84 -8.18 -17.10 -21.26
N SER A 85 -7.22 -17.97 -20.99
CA SER A 85 -6.25 -18.42 -21.97
C SER A 85 -7.00 -19.29 -22.98
N LEU A 86 -7.75 -18.63 -23.87
CA LEU A 86 -8.32 -19.25 -25.05
C LEU A 86 -7.17 -19.81 -25.89
N GLY A 87 -6.93 -21.11 -25.76
CA GLY A 87 -6.35 -21.93 -26.83
C GLY A 87 -4.83 -21.93 -27.01
N ARG A 88 -4.01 -21.51 -26.04
CA ARG A 88 -2.55 -21.72 -26.13
C ARG A 88 -2.08 -22.65 -25.03
N GLN A 89 -1.49 -23.78 -25.42
CA GLN A 89 -0.64 -24.61 -24.57
C GLN A 89 0.48 -23.72 -23.99
N ALA A 90 0.21 -23.09 -22.84
CA ALA A 90 1.18 -22.28 -22.13
C ALA A 90 2.04 -23.23 -21.30
N SER A 91 3.14 -23.69 -21.89
CA SER A 91 4.17 -24.49 -21.22
C SER A 91 4.93 -23.71 -20.13
N HIS A 92 4.61 -22.44 -19.91
CA HIS A 92 5.16 -21.61 -18.84
C HIS A 92 4.04 -20.85 -18.13
N PRO A 93 4.03 -20.79 -16.78
CA PRO A 93 3.13 -19.89 -16.07
C PRO A 93 3.47 -18.46 -16.49
N ALA A 94 2.49 -17.75 -17.08
CA ALA A 94 2.67 -16.37 -17.49
C ALA A 94 3.12 -15.52 -16.29
N LEU A 95 4.21 -14.77 -16.45
CA LEU A 95 4.66 -13.79 -15.47
C LEU A 95 3.50 -12.82 -15.22
N GLN A 96 3.06 -12.76 -13.98
CA GLN A 96 1.94 -11.95 -13.59
C GLN A 96 2.46 -10.72 -12.86
N THR A 97 2.08 -9.53 -13.31
CA THR A 97 2.53 -8.30 -12.66
C THR A 97 1.35 -7.54 -12.08
N LEU A 98 1.41 -7.30 -10.76
CA LEU A 98 0.39 -6.55 -10.02
C LEU A 98 1.00 -5.26 -9.47
N ARG A 99 0.33 -4.14 -9.65
CA ARG A 99 0.74 -2.86 -9.07
C ARG A 99 -0.09 -2.54 -7.84
N VAL A 100 0.57 -2.40 -6.70
CA VAL A 100 -0.01 -1.93 -5.44
C VAL A 100 0.26 -0.44 -5.33
N ASN A 101 -0.80 0.37 -5.33
CA ASN A 101 -0.71 1.80 -5.08
C ASN A 101 -1.25 2.09 -3.68
N LEU A 102 -0.42 2.68 -2.83
CA LEU A 102 -0.81 3.19 -1.52
C LEU A 102 -0.66 4.71 -1.54
N ALA A 103 -1.63 5.43 -1.00
CA ALA A 103 -1.57 6.88 -0.85
C ALA A 103 -1.86 7.27 0.60
N PHE A 104 -1.07 8.19 1.14
CA PHE A 104 -1.42 8.90 2.37
C PHE A 104 -2.15 10.18 2.01
N ASN A 105 -3.27 10.41 2.70
CA ASN A 105 -4.24 11.43 2.36
C ASN A 105 -4.40 12.43 3.50
N GLU A 106 -4.61 13.68 3.12
CA GLU A 106 -5.08 14.73 4.01
C GLU A 106 -6.58 14.94 3.76
N ARG A 107 -7.39 14.83 4.83
CA ARG A 107 -8.79 15.28 4.77
C ARG A 107 -8.81 16.81 4.79
N THR A 108 -9.31 17.39 3.72
CA THR A 108 -9.36 18.84 3.52
C THR A 108 -10.68 19.25 2.88
N THR A 109 -11.03 20.53 3.00
CA THR A 109 -12.22 21.10 2.37
C THR A 109 -11.82 21.77 1.06
N ILE A 110 -12.24 21.22 -0.07
CA ILE A 110 -11.98 21.78 -1.39
C ILE A 110 -13.14 22.68 -1.82
N LYS A 111 -12.80 23.81 -2.47
CA LYS A 111 -13.80 24.67 -3.11
C LYS A 111 -14.26 24.03 -4.42
N VAL A 112 -15.56 23.95 -4.61
CA VAL A 112 -16.22 23.54 -5.85
C VAL A 112 -17.09 24.69 -6.35
N TRP A 113 -17.50 24.64 -7.63
CA TRP A 113 -18.21 25.74 -8.28
C TRP A 113 -19.52 26.16 -7.59
N TYR A 114 -20.10 25.29 -6.75
CA TYR A 114 -21.15 25.64 -5.81
C TYR A 114 -20.84 25.09 -4.41
N GLY A 115 -20.08 25.88 -3.64
CA GLY A 115 -19.78 25.60 -2.24
C GLY A 115 -18.44 24.91 -2.00
N SER A 116 -18.38 24.10 -0.96
CA SER A 116 -17.17 23.39 -0.55
C SER A 116 -17.50 21.96 -0.16
N LYS A 117 -16.60 21.03 -0.45
CA LYS A 117 -16.76 19.60 -0.15
C LYS A 117 -15.55 19.09 0.61
N GLU A 118 -15.75 18.22 1.59
CA GLU A 118 -14.65 17.44 2.15
C GLU A 118 -14.11 16.44 1.12
N ALA A 119 -12.79 16.38 1.00
CA ALA A 119 -12.09 15.48 0.10
C ALA A 119 -10.81 14.97 0.77
N ASP A 120 -10.47 13.73 0.47
CA ASP A 120 -9.19 13.13 0.82
C ASP A 120 -8.21 13.38 -0.33
N VAL A 121 -7.23 14.25 -0.07
CA VAL A 121 -6.24 14.65 -1.08
C VAL A 121 -4.91 13.95 -0.77
N PRO A 122 -4.36 13.14 -1.69
CA PRO A 122 -3.11 12.45 -1.46
C PRO A 122 -1.93 13.42 -1.44
N PHE A 123 -1.15 13.42 -0.36
CA PHE A 123 0.10 14.19 -0.28
C PHE A 123 1.34 13.32 -0.53
N GLU A 124 1.19 12.00 -0.49
CA GLU A 124 2.27 11.04 -0.72
C GLU A 124 1.75 9.76 -1.37
N ARG A 125 2.50 9.18 -2.30
CA ARG A 125 2.16 7.93 -2.99
C ARG A 125 3.31 6.92 -3.03
N TRP A 126 2.96 5.66 -2.84
CA TRP A 126 3.83 4.50 -2.92
C TRP A 126 3.29 3.56 -3.99
N SER A 127 4.04 3.37 -5.07
CA SER A 127 3.69 2.47 -6.17
C SER A 127 4.69 1.31 -6.19
N ILE A 128 4.23 0.14 -5.75
CA ILE A 128 5.02 -1.08 -5.72
C ILE A 128 4.53 -2.01 -6.83
N GLU A 129 5.42 -2.38 -7.72
CA GLU A 129 5.16 -3.37 -8.76
C GLU A 129 5.64 -4.75 -8.29
N LEU A 130 4.72 -5.71 -8.22
CA LEU A 130 4.96 -7.09 -7.82
C LEU A 130 5.00 -7.96 -9.06
N SER A 131 6.19 -8.42 -9.45
CA SER A 131 6.38 -9.45 -10.48
C SER A 131 6.25 -10.82 -9.81
N ILE A 132 5.11 -11.47 -10.02
CA ILE A 132 4.70 -12.71 -9.36
C ILE A 132 5.14 -13.87 -10.24
N GLU A 133 6.06 -14.67 -9.71
CA GLU A 133 6.60 -15.87 -10.34
C GLU A 133 6.13 -17.11 -9.58
N THR A 134 6.17 -18.29 -10.20
CA THR A 134 5.93 -19.57 -9.52
C THR A 134 7.11 -20.49 -9.80
N GLY A 135 7.96 -20.70 -8.81
CA GLY A 135 9.09 -21.63 -8.94
C GLY A 135 8.60 -23.07 -8.95
N LEU A 136 8.77 -23.76 -10.08
CA LEU A 136 8.35 -25.15 -10.24
C LEU A 136 9.39 -26.13 -9.67
N THR A 137 10.65 -25.69 -9.58
CA THR A 137 11.76 -26.45 -9.00
C THR A 137 12.34 -25.73 -7.79
N GLU A 138 13.05 -26.47 -6.93
CA GLU A 138 13.80 -25.89 -5.81
C GLU A 138 14.83 -24.85 -6.27
N ARG A 139 15.53 -25.12 -7.38
CA ARG A 139 16.50 -24.19 -7.95
C ARG A 139 15.87 -22.86 -8.38
N GLU A 140 14.69 -22.91 -8.99
CA GLU A 140 13.94 -21.72 -9.36
C GLU A 140 13.44 -20.96 -8.14
N ARG A 141 12.86 -21.66 -7.15
CA ARG A 141 12.42 -21.04 -5.89
C ARG A 141 13.58 -20.32 -5.18
N ASN A 142 14.74 -20.96 -5.07
CA ASN A 142 15.94 -20.35 -4.48
C ASN A 142 16.40 -19.10 -5.25
N LYS A 143 16.29 -19.11 -6.59
CA LYS A 143 16.63 -17.95 -7.42
C LYS A 143 15.64 -16.80 -7.23
N ILE A 144 14.34 -17.11 -7.20
CA ILE A 144 13.27 -16.13 -6.98
C ILE A 144 13.42 -15.51 -5.59
N GLU A 145 13.57 -16.34 -4.55
CA GLU A 145 13.75 -15.88 -3.18
C GLU A 145 14.98 -14.96 -3.02
N ALA A 146 16.11 -15.32 -3.63
CA ALA A 146 17.30 -14.46 -3.62
C ALA A 146 17.04 -13.08 -4.27
N LYS A 147 16.22 -13.03 -5.33
CA LYS A 147 15.78 -11.79 -5.98
C LYS A 147 14.82 -11.02 -5.06
N THR A 148 13.81 -11.68 -4.50
CA THR A 148 12.87 -11.10 -3.53
C THR A 148 13.60 -10.45 -2.37
N ARG A 149 14.56 -11.15 -1.75
CA ARG A 149 15.35 -10.64 -0.64
C ARG A 149 16.17 -9.40 -1.03
N ARG A 150 16.80 -9.41 -2.20
CA ARG A 150 17.54 -8.25 -2.72
C ARG A 150 16.62 -7.05 -2.94
N ASP A 151 15.47 -7.28 -3.57
CA ASP A 151 14.50 -6.24 -3.92
C ASP A 151 13.89 -5.63 -2.65
N LEU A 152 13.59 -6.46 -1.63
CA LEU A 152 13.13 -6.03 -0.31
C LEU A 152 14.17 -5.22 0.45
N ARG A 153 15.44 -5.64 0.43
CA ARG A 153 16.53 -4.87 1.04
C ARG A 153 16.63 -3.49 0.39
N GLN A 154 16.58 -3.41 -0.93
CA GLN A 154 16.60 -2.13 -1.64
C GLN A 154 15.37 -1.28 -1.30
N PHE A 155 14.20 -1.91 -1.18
CA PHE A 155 12.97 -1.23 -0.78
C PHE A 155 13.13 -0.55 0.59
N ILE A 156 13.65 -1.24 1.61
CA ILE A 156 13.86 -0.68 2.96
C ILE A 156 14.73 0.59 2.91
N PHE A 157 15.86 0.55 2.21
CA PHE A 157 16.74 1.72 2.13
C PHE A 157 16.08 2.90 1.39
N LYS A 158 15.36 2.61 0.29
CA LYS A 158 14.62 3.62 -0.47
C LYS A 158 13.48 4.21 0.35
N SER A 159 12.74 3.39 1.09
CA SER A 159 11.58 3.82 1.86
C SER A 159 11.99 4.76 2.98
N VAL A 160 13.05 4.45 3.73
CA VAL A 160 13.57 5.33 4.78
C VAL A 160 14.07 6.65 4.20
N THR A 161 14.87 6.60 3.13
CA THR A 161 15.39 7.81 2.47
C THR A 161 14.26 8.71 1.96
N PHE A 162 13.29 8.12 1.27
CA PHE A 162 12.10 8.83 0.80
C PHE A 162 11.30 9.43 1.96
N ALA A 163 11.12 8.65 3.03
CA ALA A 163 10.37 9.07 4.19
C ALA A 163 11.01 10.25 4.92
N GLN A 164 12.34 10.28 5.00
CA GLN A 164 13.13 11.33 5.65
C GLN A 164 13.20 12.60 4.80
N THR A 165 13.48 12.49 3.50
CA THR A 165 13.58 13.65 2.58
C THR A 165 12.24 14.36 2.34
N GLY A 166 11.12 13.69 2.61
CA GLY A 166 9.78 14.25 2.53
C GLY A 166 9.25 14.93 3.79
N ARG A 167 10.01 14.93 4.91
CA ARG A 167 9.48 15.33 6.23
C ARG A 167 8.94 16.75 6.31
N GLU A 168 9.58 17.71 5.64
CA GLU A 168 9.16 19.12 5.70
C GLU A 168 7.83 19.41 4.99
N ARG A 169 7.34 18.46 4.17
CA ARG A 169 6.10 18.60 3.40
C ARG A 169 4.92 17.84 4.02
N LEU A 170 5.11 17.25 5.20
CA LEU A 170 4.06 16.47 5.85
C LEU A 170 2.95 17.41 6.40
N PRO A 171 1.66 17.10 6.17
CA PRO A 171 0.57 17.89 6.71
C PRO A 171 0.55 17.93 8.23
N ALA A 172 0.01 19.00 8.80
CA ALA A 172 -0.19 19.08 10.24
C ALA A 172 -1.11 17.94 10.73
N ILE A 173 -0.79 17.38 11.90
CA ILE A 173 -1.59 16.32 12.52
C ILE A 173 -2.83 16.97 13.13
N LYS A 174 -3.99 16.79 12.49
CA LYS A 174 -5.27 17.40 12.91
C LYS A 174 -5.98 16.61 14.00
N SER A 175 -5.55 15.38 14.28
CA SER A 175 -6.17 14.52 15.30
C SER A 175 -5.12 13.71 16.05
N SER A 176 -5.20 13.70 17.38
CA SER A 176 -4.28 12.96 18.27
C SER A 176 -4.63 11.48 18.40
N ASP A 177 -5.63 11.04 17.67
CA ASP A 177 -6.34 9.80 17.90
C ASP A 177 -6.06 8.75 16.79
N LEU A 178 -5.27 9.15 15.79
CA LEU A 178 -4.85 8.32 14.68
C LEU A 178 -3.49 7.67 14.97
N VAL A 179 -3.40 6.37 14.66
CA VAL A 179 -2.13 5.63 14.69
C VAL A 179 -1.21 6.06 13.55
N CYS A 180 -1.75 6.45 12.39
CA CYS A 180 -1.00 6.95 11.24
C CYS A 180 -1.84 7.91 10.39
N TYR A 181 -1.23 8.60 9.42
CA TYR A 181 -2.00 9.41 8.45
C TYR A 181 -3.07 8.53 7.77
N PRO A 182 -4.26 9.07 7.47
CA PRO A 182 -5.26 8.36 6.68
C PRO A 182 -4.63 7.86 5.37
N TRP A 183 -4.97 6.64 4.96
CA TRP A 183 -4.40 6.05 3.76
C TRP A 183 -5.42 5.25 2.98
N SER A 184 -5.19 5.13 1.68
CA SER A 184 -5.97 4.30 0.77
C SER A 184 -5.05 3.41 -0.05
N MET A 185 -5.58 2.28 -0.53
CA MET A 185 -4.85 1.34 -1.36
C MET A 185 -5.70 0.88 -2.53
N SER A 186 -5.11 0.86 -3.72
CA SER A 186 -5.70 0.28 -4.93
C SER A 186 -4.74 -0.70 -5.60
N LEU A 187 -5.32 -1.64 -6.33
CA LEU A 187 -4.61 -2.64 -7.11
C LEU A 187 -4.88 -2.40 -8.59
N ALA A 188 -3.86 -2.56 -9.43
CA ALA A 188 -3.99 -2.50 -10.88
C ALA A 188 -3.18 -3.63 -11.52
N SER A 189 -3.65 -4.17 -12.65
CA SER A 189 -2.78 -4.94 -13.53
C SER A 189 -1.66 -4.02 -13.99
N ALA A 190 -0.41 -4.46 -13.92
CA ALA A 190 0.71 -3.66 -14.42
C ALA A 190 0.84 -3.79 -15.94
N GLU A 191 -0.22 -3.44 -16.67
CA GLU A 191 -0.15 -3.23 -18.12
C GLU A 191 0.17 -1.75 -18.36
N GLY A 192 1.39 -1.49 -18.84
CA GLY A 192 1.87 -0.15 -19.19
C GLY A 192 3.06 0.34 -18.34
N PRO A 193 3.87 1.27 -18.90
CA PRO A 193 5.01 1.85 -18.19
C PRO A 193 4.55 2.51 -16.88
N LEU A 194 5.48 2.68 -15.96
CA LEU A 194 5.26 3.27 -14.64
C LEU A 194 4.98 4.79 -14.73
N ASP A 195 4.30 5.27 -15.78
CA ASP A 195 4.19 6.68 -16.18
C ASP A 195 2.84 7.32 -15.78
N ASP A 196 2.87 8.63 -15.56
CA ASP A 196 1.93 9.42 -14.73
C ASP A 196 0.68 9.92 -15.50
N THR A 197 -0.28 9.05 -15.82
CA THR A 197 -1.65 9.49 -16.13
C THR A 197 -2.63 9.17 -15.00
N PRO A 198 -3.41 10.15 -14.50
CA PRO A 198 -4.44 9.89 -13.53
C PRO A 198 -5.57 9.12 -14.21
N SER A 199 -5.64 7.81 -13.95
CA SER A 199 -6.82 7.02 -14.30
C SER A 199 -7.93 7.37 -13.31
N ASP A 200 -8.64 8.45 -13.61
CA ASP A 200 -9.89 8.83 -12.97
C ASP A 200 -10.95 7.79 -13.36
N LYS A 201 -11.02 6.71 -12.58
CA LYS A 201 -12.12 5.75 -12.41
C LYS A 201 -11.62 4.54 -11.62
N THR A 202 -11.75 4.57 -10.31
CA THR A 202 -11.89 3.31 -9.54
C THR A 202 -12.76 3.57 -8.32
N ALA A 203 -13.83 2.77 -8.21
CA ALA A 203 -14.74 2.77 -7.08
C ALA A 203 -13.96 2.57 -5.77
N ALA A 204 -14.14 3.50 -4.84
CA ALA A 204 -13.68 3.34 -3.47
C ALA A 204 -14.34 2.09 -2.87
N ILE A 205 -13.52 1.18 -2.36
CA ILE A 205 -14.00 0.12 -1.47
C ILE A 205 -13.94 0.73 -0.06
N ASP A 206 -15.13 0.78 0.53
CA ASP A 206 -15.56 1.38 1.78
C ASP A 206 -14.69 1.08 3.03
N GLU A 207 -14.83 1.96 4.02
CA GLU A 207 -13.87 2.35 5.06
C GLU A 207 -13.53 1.29 6.14
N GLY A 208 -12.30 1.37 6.66
CA GLY A 208 -11.88 0.77 7.94
C GLY A 208 -12.41 1.57 9.14
N PRO A 209 -12.33 1.05 10.38
CA PRO A 209 -13.32 1.31 11.42
C PRO A 209 -13.29 2.76 11.94
N GLY A 210 -14.38 3.47 11.69
CA GLY A 210 -14.71 4.73 12.34
C GLY A 210 -15.14 4.51 13.79
N ARG A 211 -14.58 5.35 14.65
CA ARG A 211 -14.80 5.42 16.10
C ARG A 211 -16.27 5.44 16.53
N ARG A 212 -16.49 4.88 17.72
CA ARG A 212 -17.70 4.82 18.55
C ARG A 212 -18.61 6.04 18.42
N ALA A 213 -19.89 5.75 18.17
CA ALA A 213 -21.02 6.64 18.41
C ALA A 213 -21.07 7.09 19.88
N GLY A 214 -20.90 8.40 20.11
CA GLY A 214 -21.33 9.04 21.34
C GLY A 214 -22.85 9.13 21.36
N MET A 215 -23.49 8.31 22.18
CA MET A 215 -24.91 8.42 22.50
C MET A 215 -25.17 9.77 23.16
N LEU A 216 -25.94 10.62 22.47
CA LEU A 216 -26.71 11.69 23.09
C LEU A 216 -27.81 11.03 23.94
N SER A 217 -27.67 11.09 25.26
CA SER A 217 -28.81 10.93 26.17
C SER A 217 -29.32 12.34 26.49
N GLY A 218 -30.44 12.70 25.88
CA GLY A 218 -31.30 13.76 26.38
C GLY A 218 -32.39 13.15 27.24
N ALA A 219 -32.56 13.67 28.46
CA ALA A 219 -33.83 13.65 29.20
C ALA A 219 -33.80 14.71 30.31
N MET A 220 -34.78 15.61 30.27
CA MET A 220 -35.46 16.38 31.34
C MET A 220 -34.56 17.12 32.35
N TRP A 221 -34.69 18.44 32.55
CA TRP A 221 -35.91 19.25 32.70
C TRP A 221 -35.81 20.59 31.97
#